data_AF-A0A239G559-F1
#
_entry.id   AF-A0A239G559-F1
#
_cell.length_a   1.000
_cell.length_b   1.000
_cell.length_c   1.000
_cell.angle_alpha   90.00
_cell.angle_beta   90.00
_cell.angle_gamma   90.00
#
_symmetry.space_group_name_H-M   'P 1'
#
loop_
_entity.id
_entity.type
_entity.pdbx_description
1 polymer ?
#
loop_
_entity_poly.entity_id
_entity_poly.type
_entity_poly.pdbx_seq_one_letter_code
_entity_poly.pdbx_strand_id
1 'polypeptide(L)'
;MIKHVLTAVIAGLLAGCTAFAQEKNGNNAYVWYENGVPKKAWVDPEVVAEFGDREESVSRPYAKYDGVRIWKKEDQAVTRAKSEGRVSPVLRDSPDGPMRALPGNVVVQLDPKWSDADVNAWLAQNRLTEVRRLAFGKNILIVGAPPGLAALDLANRLQQSGTVVFSEPEWWMPVRQR
;
A
#
# COMPACT_ATOMS: atom_id res chain seq x y z
N MET A 1 24.03 -63.21 17.49
CA MET A 1 25.21 -62.34 17.72
C MET A 1 24.81 -60.89 17.43
N ILE A 2 25.32 -59.99 18.25
CA ILE A 2 24.93 -58.58 18.45
C ILE A 2 25.59 -57.66 17.42
N LYS A 3 24.92 -56.55 17.07
CA LYS A 3 25.38 -55.13 16.95
C LYS A 3 24.54 -54.41 15.86
N HIS A 4 23.50 -53.66 16.24
CA HIS A 4 23.48 -52.20 16.48
C HIS A 4 23.88 -51.37 15.26
N VAL A 5 22.98 -50.50 14.77
CA VAL A 5 23.16 -49.02 14.71
C VAL A 5 21.79 -48.33 14.63
N LEU A 6 21.61 -47.35 15.52
CA LEU A 6 20.57 -46.35 15.63
C LEU A 6 20.66 -45.33 14.47
N THR A 7 19.54 -44.86 13.91
CA THR A 7 19.45 -43.47 13.44
C THR A 7 18.01 -42.96 13.60
N ALA A 8 17.85 -41.95 14.44
CA ALA A 8 16.66 -41.12 14.56
C ALA A 8 16.82 -39.88 13.66
N VAL A 9 15.75 -39.46 12.98
CA VAL A 9 15.59 -38.09 12.43
C VAL A 9 14.11 -37.74 12.61
N ILE A 10 13.76 -37.05 13.70
CA ILE A 10 13.52 -35.61 13.83
C ILE A 10 12.31 -35.12 13.00
N ALA A 11 11.32 -34.66 13.76
CA ALA A 11 10.09 -34.02 13.36
C ALA A 11 10.33 -32.71 12.57
N GLY A 12 9.48 -32.47 11.58
CA GLY A 12 9.29 -31.15 10.98
C GLY A 12 7.82 -30.76 11.03
N LEU A 13 7.41 -30.07 12.10
CA LEU A 13 6.20 -29.26 12.10
C LEU A 13 6.43 -28.13 11.08
N LEU A 14 5.89 -28.28 9.88
CA LEU A 14 5.70 -27.15 8.97
C LEU A 14 4.50 -26.35 9.48
N ALA A 15 4.78 -25.35 10.30
CA ALA A 15 3.86 -24.24 10.52
C ALA A 15 3.60 -23.61 9.15
N GLY A 16 2.41 -23.87 8.61
CA GLY A 16 1.98 -23.33 7.33
C GLY A 16 2.05 -21.81 7.37
N CYS A 17 2.93 -21.23 6.54
CA CYS A 17 2.65 -19.93 5.95
C CYS A 17 1.35 -20.10 5.17
N THR A 18 0.20 -19.83 5.80
CA THR A 18 -1.00 -19.52 5.05
C THR A 18 -0.73 -18.19 4.36
N ALA A 19 -0.20 -18.29 3.13
CA ALA A 19 -0.42 -17.27 2.12
C ALA A 19 -1.94 -17.09 2.06
N PHE A 20 -2.44 -16.01 2.66
CA PHE A 20 -3.82 -15.62 2.49
C PHE A 20 -3.96 -15.23 1.02
N ALA A 21 -4.37 -16.20 0.21
CA ALA A 21 -4.92 -15.95 -1.11
C ALA A 21 -5.97 -14.86 -0.95
N GLN A 22 -5.86 -13.82 -1.75
CA GLN A 22 -6.82 -12.73 -1.83
C GLN A 22 -8.18 -13.33 -2.20
N GLU A 23 -8.99 -13.64 -1.18
CA GLU A 23 -10.32 -14.20 -1.37
C GLU A 23 -11.15 -13.16 -2.14
N LYS A 24 -11.43 -13.47 -3.41
CA LYS A 24 -12.42 -12.79 -4.26
C LYS A 24 -13.84 -13.13 -3.78
N ASN A 25 -14.10 -13.01 -2.48
CA ASN A 25 -15.42 -13.23 -1.89
C ASN A 25 -16.05 -11.88 -1.60
N GLY A 26 -16.86 -11.33 -2.51
CA GLY A 26 -17.98 -10.36 -2.31
C GLY A 26 -17.77 -9.09 -1.44
N ASN A 27 -16.65 -8.96 -0.76
CA ASN A 27 -16.24 -7.94 0.17
C ASN A 27 -15.03 -7.33 -0.51
N ASN A 28 -15.17 -6.14 -1.06
CA ASN A 28 -14.06 -5.38 -1.64
C ASN A 28 -13.09 -4.87 -0.55
N ALA A 29 -12.72 -5.73 0.40
CA ALA A 29 -11.88 -5.43 1.54
C ALA A 29 -10.42 -5.79 1.22
N TYR A 30 -9.52 -4.87 1.51
CA TYR A 30 -8.08 -5.04 1.43
C TYR A 30 -7.48 -4.99 2.82
N VAL A 31 -6.44 -5.79 3.04
CA VAL A 31 -5.61 -5.69 4.23
C VAL A 31 -4.52 -4.65 3.97
N TRP A 32 -4.25 -3.83 4.98
CA TRP A 32 -3.08 -2.96 5.04
C TRP A 32 -2.51 -3.01 6.45
N TYR A 33 -1.30 -2.50 6.66
CA TYR A 33 -0.66 -2.52 7.96
C TYR A 33 -0.49 -1.10 8.47
N GLU A 34 -0.96 -0.83 9.68
CA GLU A 34 -0.74 0.42 10.41
C GLU A 34 0.23 0.12 11.56
N ASN A 35 1.45 0.62 11.47
CA ASN A 35 2.54 0.33 12.40
C ASN A 35 2.73 -1.19 12.59
N GLY A 36 2.65 -1.95 11.49
CA GLY A 36 2.73 -3.41 11.50
C GLY A 36 1.46 -4.14 11.97
N VAL A 37 0.42 -3.42 12.38
CA VAL A 37 -0.87 -4.02 12.79
C VAL A 37 -1.79 -4.15 11.58
N PRO A 38 -2.31 -5.34 11.26
CA PRO A 38 -3.23 -5.50 10.13
C PRO A 38 -4.54 -4.76 10.38
N LYS A 39 -4.97 -4.00 9.37
CA LYS A 39 -6.22 -3.26 9.27
C LYS A 39 -6.95 -3.67 7.99
N LYS A 40 -8.25 -3.39 7.93
CA LYS A 40 -9.06 -3.59 6.74
C LYS A 40 -9.49 -2.24 6.17
N ALA A 41 -9.55 -2.16 4.85
CA ALA A 41 -10.11 -1.02 4.12
C ALA A 41 -10.99 -1.54 2.98
N TRP A 42 -12.19 -1.00 2.84
CA TRP A 42 -13.17 -1.45 1.85
C TRP A 42 -13.25 -0.47 0.70
N VAL A 43 -13.17 -0.93 -0.54
CA VAL A 43 -13.37 -0.06 -1.71
C VAL A 43 -14.81 0.41 -1.74
N ASP A 44 -14.97 1.73 -1.79
CA ASP A 44 -16.24 2.36 -2.10
C ASP A 44 -16.57 2.11 -3.58
N PRO A 45 -17.69 1.44 -3.89
CA PRO A 45 -18.00 1.05 -5.26
C PRO A 45 -18.41 2.24 -6.14
N GLU A 46 -18.84 3.36 -5.53
CA GLU A 46 -19.48 4.48 -6.23
C GLU A 46 -18.50 5.58 -6.63
N VAL A 47 -17.39 5.72 -5.91
CA VAL A 47 -16.50 6.87 -6.07
C VAL A 47 -15.03 6.51 -6.27
N VAL A 48 -14.32 7.40 -6.97
CA VAL A 48 -12.87 7.33 -7.20
C VAL A 48 -12.23 8.67 -6.89
N ALA A 49 -10.98 8.65 -6.42
CA ALA A 49 -10.18 9.84 -6.21
C ALA A 49 -9.30 10.08 -7.44
N GLU A 50 -9.26 11.31 -7.93
CA GLU A 50 -8.28 11.81 -8.89
C GLU A 50 -7.33 12.77 -8.16
N PHE A 51 -6.02 12.55 -8.32
CA PHE A 51 -4.98 13.40 -7.76
C PHE A 51 -4.44 14.39 -8.80
N GLY A 52 -4.23 15.64 -8.37
CA GLY A 52 -3.58 16.70 -9.15
C GLY A 52 -4.48 17.90 -9.50
N ASP A 53 -3.83 19.01 -9.84
CA ASP A 53 -4.41 20.36 -9.87
C ASP A 53 -5.05 20.77 -11.20
N ARG A 54 -5.11 19.88 -12.19
CA ARG A 54 -5.61 20.25 -13.52
C ARG A 54 -7.13 20.40 -13.52
N GLU A 55 -7.59 21.58 -13.91
CA GLU A 55 -9.01 21.90 -14.07
C GLU A 55 -9.36 21.92 -15.56
N GLU A 56 -9.78 20.76 -16.10
CA GLU A 56 -10.37 20.66 -17.43
C GLU A 56 -11.46 19.57 -17.41
N SER A 57 -12.46 19.75 -16.56
CA SER A 57 -13.71 19.00 -16.73
C SER A 57 -14.88 19.96 -16.73
N VAL A 58 -15.78 19.75 -17.69
CA VAL A 58 -17.12 20.36 -17.69
C VAL A 58 -18.00 19.79 -16.57
N SER A 59 -17.66 18.60 -16.05
CA SER A 59 -18.35 17.97 -14.92
C SER A 59 -17.85 18.50 -13.58
N ARG A 60 -18.76 18.61 -12.61
CA ARG A 60 -18.43 18.99 -11.24
C ARG A 60 -18.10 17.72 -10.43
N PRO A 61 -16.97 17.67 -9.70
CA PRO A 61 -16.65 16.54 -8.85
C PRO A 61 -17.69 16.40 -7.73
N TYR A 62 -17.91 15.17 -7.27
CA TYR A 62 -18.77 14.87 -6.11
C TYR A 62 -18.26 15.58 -4.85
N ALA A 63 -16.94 15.63 -4.67
CA ALA A 63 -16.27 16.44 -3.65
C ALA A 63 -14.91 16.93 -4.14
N LYS A 64 -14.45 18.07 -3.64
CA LYS A 64 -13.13 18.64 -3.94
C LYS A 64 -12.40 18.93 -2.63
N TYR A 65 -11.15 18.49 -2.56
CA TYR A 65 -10.19 18.76 -1.50
C TYR A 65 -8.93 19.35 -2.13
N ASP A 66 -8.00 19.83 -1.29
CA ASP A 66 -6.73 20.32 -1.77
C ASP A 66 -5.96 19.23 -2.52
N GLY A 67 -5.68 19.46 -3.81
CA GLY A 67 -5.04 18.50 -4.71
C GLY A 67 -5.82 17.22 -5.05
N VAL A 68 -7.07 17.04 -4.58
CA VAL A 68 -7.85 15.80 -4.78
C VAL A 68 -9.30 16.08 -5.19
N ARG A 69 -9.76 15.41 -6.25
CA ARG A 69 -11.15 15.45 -6.72
C ARG A 69 -11.77 14.07 -6.57
N ILE A 70 -12.96 14.00 -5.98
CA ILE A 70 -13.74 12.77 -5.85
C ILE A 70 -14.79 12.77 -6.94
N TRP A 71 -14.80 11.71 -7.75
CA TRP A 71 -15.73 11.55 -8.86
C TRP A 71 -16.64 10.34 -8.63
N LYS A 72 -17.87 10.39 -9.14
CA LYS A 72 -18.65 9.18 -9.35
C LYS A 72 -17.98 8.34 -10.42
N LYS A 73 -17.94 7.02 -10.24
CA LYS A 73 -17.15 6.10 -11.06
C LYS A 73 -17.55 6.10 -12.53
N GLU A 74 -18.79 6.45 -12.84
CA GLU A 74 -19.36 6.53 -14.19
C GLU A 74 -19.08 7.86 -14.90
N ASP A 75 -18.47 8.85 -14.21
CA ASP A 75 -18.18 10.16 -14.81
C ASP A 75 -17.10 10.06 -15.89
N GLN A 76 -17.28 10.76 -17.02
CA GLN A 76 -16.31 10.78 -18.12
C GLN A 76 -14.93 11.29 -17.69
N ALA A 77 -14.88 12.19 -16.68
CA ALA A 77 -13.63 12.67 -16.10
C ALA A 77 -12.77 11.52 -15.55
N VAL A 78 -13.40 10.43 -15.09
CA VAL A 78 -12.71 9.24 -14.57
C VAL A 78 -11.98 8.49 -15.68
N THR A 79 -12.57 8.36 -16.87
CA THR A 79 -11.93 7.68 -18.01
C THR A 79 -10.64 8.38 -18.43
N ARG A 80 -10.67 9.72 -18.50
CA ARG A 80 -9.48 10.54 -18.75
C ARG A 80 -8.44 10.34 -17.66
N ALA A 81 -8.82 10.56 -16.40
CA ALA A 81 -7.90 10.49 -15.27
C ALA A 81 -7.25 9.11 -15.12
N LYS A 82 -7.98 8.04 -15.47
CA LYS A 82 -7.46 6.66 -15.57
C LYS A 82 -6.32 6.56 -16.59
N SER A 83 -6.51 7.12 -17.78
CA SER A 83 -5.49 7.09 -18.84
C SER A 83 -4.21 7.86 -18.47
N GLU A 84 -4.36 8.88 -17.62
CA GLU A 84 -3.24 9.68 -17.10
C GLU A 84 -2.58 9.05 -15.86
N GLY A 85 -3.09 7.91 -15.37
CA GLY A 85 -2.56 7.23 -14.18
C GLY A 85 -2.75 8.03 -12.89
N ARG A 86 -3.77 8.89 -12.80
CA ARG A 86 -4.01 9.80 -11.67
C ARG A 86 -5.11 9.36 -10.71
N VAL A 87 -5.69 8.17 -10.92
CA VAL A 87 -6.83 7.72 -10.12
C VAL A 87 -6.44 6.68 -9.08
N SER A 88 -7.16 6.74 -7.96
CA SER A 88 -7.22 5.68 -6.96
C SER A 88 -8.68 5.32 -6.71
N PRO A 89 -9.00 4.03 -6.45
CA PRO A 89 -10.22 3.71 -5.73
C PRO A 89 -10.27 4.52 -4.42
N VAL A 90 -11.46 4.94 -4.02
CA VAL A 90 -11.68 5.40 -2.65
C VAL A 90 -11.85 4.16 -1.78
N LEU A 91 -11.17 4.12 -0.64
CA LEU A 91 -11.35 3.10 0.38
C LEU A 91 -11.96 3.71 1.63
N ARG A 92 -12.62 2.90 2.45
CA ARG A 92 -13.15 3.30 3.75
C ARG A 92 -12.67 2.36 4.84
N ASP A 93 -12.44 2.90 6.04
CA ASP A 93 -12.04 2.10 7.21
C ASP A 93 -13.19 1.24 7.78
N SER A 94 -14.42 1.47 7.34
CA SER A 94 -15.64 0.68 7.56
C SER A 94 -16.72 1.12 6.55
N PRO A 95 -17.88 0.45 6.42
CA PRO A 95 -18.93 0.87 5.47
C PRO A 95 -19.30 2.37 5.54
N ASP A 96 -19.40 2.92 6.76
CA ASP A 96 -19.68 4.35 7.01
C ASP A 96 -18.45 5.12 7.52
N GLY A 97 -17.27 4.52 7.40
CA GLY A 97 -16.03 5.04 7.97
C GLY A 97 -15.40 6.18 7.17
N PRO A 98 -14.34 6.80 7.73
CA PRO A 98 -13.52 7.77 7.02
C PRO A 98 -13.05 7.22 5.68
N MET A 99 -13.12 8.08 4.66
CA MET A 99 -12.58 7.76 3.34
C MET A 99 -11.07 8.00 3.30
N ARG A 100 -10.39 7.17 2.51
CA ARG A 100 -8.96 7.25 2.20
C ARG A 100 -8.76 6.99 0.71
N ALA A 101 -7.63 7.44 0.18
CA ALA A 101 -7.21 7.07 -1.17
C ALA A 101 -5.68 6.97 -1.25
N LEU A 102 -5.18 6.45 -2.37
CA LEU A 102 -3.79 6.10 -2.57
C LEU A 102 -3.20 6.98 -3.69
N PRO A 103 -2.58 8.14 -3.37
CA PRO A 103 -1.90 9.01 -4.34
C PRO A 103 -0.72 8.35 -5.04
N GLY A 104 -0.30 7.17 -4.57
CA GLY A 104 0.92 6.49 -5.00
C GLY A 104 1.94 6.49 -3.88
N ASN A 105 3.14 6.01 -4.21
CA ASN A 105 4.26 5.84 -3.29
C ASN A 105 4.01 4.95 -2.06
N VAL A 106 5.10 4.58 -1.41
CA VAL A 106 5.11 3.81 -0.18
C VAL A 106 6.14 4.41 0.78
N VAL A 107 5.74 4.60 2.03
CA VAL A 107 6.63 4.92 3.14
C VAL A 107 7.25 3.62 3.64
N VAL A 108 8.58 3.57 3.69
CA VAL A 108 9.33 2.42 4.18
C VAL A 108 10.33 2.89 5.22
N GLN A 109 10.39 2.19 6.35
CA GLN A 109 11.51 2.30 7.27
C GLN A 109 12.37 1.05 7.17
N LEU A 110 13.66 1.24 6.87
CA LEU A 110 14.68 0.20 6.91
C LEU A 110 15.38 0.20 8.27
N ASP A 111 16.24 -0.79 8.51
CA ASP A 111 17.04 -0.84 9.74
C ASP A 111 17.84 0.48 9.89
N PRO A 112 17.69 1.22 11.00
CA PRO A 112 18.38 2.49 11.22
C PRO A 112 19.91 2.37 11.31
N LYS A 113 20.45 1.15 11.40
CA LYS A 113 21.88 0.85 11.39
C LYS A 113 22.43 0.63 9.98
N TRP A 114 21.59 0.42 8.98
CA TRP A 114 22.04 0.25 7.60
C TRP A 114 22.78 1.49 7.10
N SER A 115 23.87 1.25 6.38
CA SER A 115 24.60 2.28 5.66
C SER A 115 23.86 2.68 4.38
N ASP A 116 24.26 3.79 3.75
CA ASP A 116 23.70 4.18 2.46
C ASP A 116 23.94 3.11 1.37
N ALA A 117 25.05 2.36 1.45
CA ALA A 117 25.32 1.25 0.54
C ALA A 117 24.32 0.10 0.71
N ASP A 118 23.97 -0.23 1.95
CA ASP A 118 22.97 -1.27 2.26
C ASP A 118 21.58 -0.86 1.77
N VAL A 119 21.20 0.41 1.99
CA VAL A 119 19.95 0.98 1.50
C VAL A 119 19.88 0.91 -0.02
N ASN A 120 20.94 1.34 -0.72
CA ASN A 120 21.00 1.31 -2.18
C ASN A 120 20.94 -0.12 -2.74
N ALA A 121 21.61 -1.07 -2.08
CA ALA A 121 21.55 -2.48 -2.46
C ALA A 121 20.13 -3.05 -2.31
N TRP A 122 19.44 -2.73 -1.22
CA TRP A 122 18.06 -3.15 -0.99
C TRP A 122 17.09 -2.55 -2.01
N LEU A 123 17.24 -1.27 -2.35
CA LEU A 123 16.45 -0.60 -3.39
C LEU A 123 16.65 -1.28 -4.75
N ALA A 124 17.90 -1.56 -5.13
CA ALA A 124 18.23 -2.25 -6.38
C ALA A 124 17.66 -3.67 -6.42
N GLN A 125 17.82 -4.44 -5.35
CA GLN A 125 17.29 -5.81 -5.23
C GLN A 125 15.76 -5.85 -5.38
N ASN A 126 15.06 -4.84 -4.85
CA ASN A 126 13.61 -4.75 -4.91
C ASN A 126 13.08 -4.01 -6.16
N ARG A 127 13.98 -3.52 -7.03
CA ARG A 127 13.66 -2.69 -8.21
C ARG A 127 12.84 -1.46 -7.84
N LEU A 128 13.21 -0.79 -6.76
CA LEU A 128 12.54 0.39 -6.25
C LEU A 128 13.33 1.65 -6.55
N THR A 129 12.61 2.74 -6.76
CA THR A 129 13.17 4.09 -6.90
C THR A 129 12.90 4.86 -5.63
N GLU A 130 13.96 5.39 -4.99
CA GLU A 130 13.83 6.35 -3.90
C GLU A 130 13.32 7.69 -4.45
N VAL A 131 12.19 8.17 -3.94
CA VAL A 131 11.61 9.48 -4.28
C VAL A 131 12.20 10.56 -3.38
N ARG A 132 12.24 10.30 -2.06
CA ARG A 132 12.81 11.21 -1.06
C ARG A 132 13.03 10.48 0.27
N ARG A 133 13.88 11.05 1.13
CA ARG A 133 14.01 10.64 2.54
C ARG A 133 13.19 11.54 3.45
N LEU A 134 12.63 10.97 4.51
CA LEU A 134 11.95 11.72 5.56
C LEU A 134 12.93 12.05 6.68
N ALA A 135 13.01 13.33 7.08
CA ALA A 135 14.03 13.83 8.00
C ALA A 135 13.79 13.49 9.49
N PHE A 136 12.62 12.96 9.85
CA PHE A 136 12.25 12.68 11.25
C PHE A 136 12.72 11.30 11.75
N GLY A 137 13.60 10.61 11.01
CA GLY A 137 14.21 9.35 11.43
C GLY A 137 15.29 8.87 10.48
N LYS A 138 16.04 7.84 10.89
CA LYS A 138 17.04 7.20 10.03
C LYS A 138 16.39 6.22 9.07
N ASN A 139 16.85 6.22 7.82
CA ASN A 139 16.46 5.28 6.77
C ASN A 139 14.94 5.16 6.57
N ILE A 140 14.22 6.29 6.72
CA ILE A 140 12.82 6.41 6.36
C ILE A 140 12.73 7.01 4.95
N LEU A 141 12.22 6.22 4.02
CA LEU A 141 12.21 6.50 2.59
C LEU A 141 10.77 6.58 2.09
N ILE A 142 10.56 7.42 1.09
CA ILE A 142 9.44 7.31 0.17
C ILE A 142 9.95 6.60 -1.07
N VAL A 143 9.36 5.45 -1.41
CA VAL A 143 9.67 4.73 -2.66
C VAL A 143 8.52 4.88 -3.65
N GLY A 144 8.87 4.96 -4.93
CA GLY A 144 7.90 5.21 -6.00
C GLY A 144 6.94 4.04 -6.21
N ALA A 145 5.65 4.36 -6.33
CA ALA A 145 4.61 3.41 -6.71
C ALA A 145 3.48 4.13 -7.45
N PRO A 146 2.81 3.48 -8.43
CA PRO A 146 1.64 4.06 -9.08
C PRO A 146 0.50 4.33 -8.09
N PRO A 147 -0.37 5.32 -8.35
CA PRO A 147 -1.57 5.55 -7.55
C PRO A 147 -2.51 4.33 -7.51
N GLY A 148 -3.33 4.26 -6.46
CA GLY A 148 -4.28 3.17 -6.27
C GLY A 148 -3.69 1.91 -5.67
N LEU A 149 -4.31 0.77 -5.97
CA LEU A 149 -4.02 -0.52 -5.33
C LEU A 149 -2.59 -1.02 -5.55
N ALA A 150 -1.90 -0.56 -6.60
CA ALA A 150 -0.50 -0.91 -6.83
C ALA A 150 0.43 -0.44 -5.68
N ALA A 151 0.19 0.74 -5.11
CA ALA A 151 0.92 1.22 -3.95
C ALA A 151 0.62 0.38 -2.70
N LEU A 152 -0.64 -0.02 -2.51
CA LEU A 152 -1.06 -0.87 -1.41
C LEU A 152 -0.42 -2.27 -1.51
N ASP A 153 -0.47 -2.89 -2.68
CA ASP A 153 0.12 -4.19 -2.95
C ASP A 153 1.64 -4.17 -2.72
N LEU A 154 2.31 -3.09 -3.15
CA LEU A 154 3.72 -2.89 -2.88
C LEU A 154 3.99 -2.81 -1.37
N ALA A 155 3.26 -1.96 -0.64
CA ALA A 155 3.45 -1.80 0.80
C ALA A 155 3.26 -3.12 1.55
N ASN A 156 2.22 -3.88 1.20
CA ASN A 156 1.95 -5.19 1.79
C ASN A 156 3.07 -6.18 1.51
N ARG A 157 3.56 -6.25 0.25
CA ARG A 157 4.69 -7.12 -0.11
C ARG A 157 5.94 -6.80 0.70
N LEU A 158 6.25 -5.51 0.89
CA LEU A 158 7.41 -5.08 1.65
C LEU A 158 7.24 -5.41 3.14
N GLN A 159 6.08 -5.11 3.72
CA GLN A 159 5.78 -5.42 5.12
C GLN A 159 5.87 -6.94 5.41
N GLN A 160 5.32 -7.76 4.51
CA GLN A 160 5.29 -9.22 4.64
C GLN A 160 6.66 -9.86 4.38
N SER A 161 7.58 -9.15 3.73
CA SER A 161 8.94 -9.67 3.52
C SER A 161 9.74 -9.83 4.82
N GLY A 162 9.36 -9.12 5.88
CA GLY A 162 10.11 -9.07 7.14
C GLY A 162 11.48 -8.38 7.05
N THR A 163 11.83 -7.82 5.88
CA THR A 163 13.12 -7.14 5.67
C THR A 163 13.11 -5.66 6.08
N VAL A 164 11.92 -5.07 6.21
CA VAL A 164 11.70 -3.67 6.57
C VAL A 164 11.20 -3.60 8.02
N VAL A 165 11.50 -2.50 8.71
CA VAL A 165 10.94 -2.22 10.04
C VAL A 165 9.43 -2.00 9.94
N PHE A 166 9.01 -1.19 8.97
CA PHE A 166 7.60 -1.07 8.58
C PHE A 166 7.48 -0.61 7.12
N SER A 167 6.32 -0.87 6.52
CA SER A 167 5.95 -0.35 5.21
C SER A 167 4.46 -0.04 5.12
N GLU A 168 4.12 1.16 4.65
CA GLU A 168 2.75 1.63 4.48
C GLU A 168 2.59 2.42 3.19
N PRO A 169 1.45 2.36 2.48
CA PRO A 169 1.22 3.28 1.39
C PRO A 169 1.09 4.72 1.90
N GLU A 170 1.39 5.71 1.06
CA GLU A 170 1.21 7.13 1.41
C GLU A 170 -0.29 7.48 1.41
N TRP A 171 -1.01 7.12 2.47
CA TRP A 171 -2.46 7.33 2.58
C TRP A 171 -2.83 8.82 2.50
N TRP A 172 -3.70 9.15 1.56
CA TRP A 172 -4.44 10.41 1.59
C TRP A 172 -5.74 10.24 2.37
N MET A 173 -6.08 11.24 3.19
CA MET A 173 -7.35 11.35 3.90
C MET A 173 -7.87 12.78 3.79
N PRO A 174 -9.19 13.00 3.71
CA PRO A 174 -9.75 14.33 3.86
C PRO A 174 -9.36 14.93 5.21
N VAL A 175 -8.60 16.02 5.17
CA VAL A 175 -8.52 16.92 6.32
C VAL A 175 -9.86 17.63 6.46
N ARG A 176 -10.50 17.50 7.62
CA ARG A 176 -11.68 18.32 7.94
C ARG A 176 -11.24 19.78 7.84
N GLN A 177 -11.79 20.53 6.90
CA GLN A 177 -11.71 21.99 6.96
C GLN A 177 -12.44 22.41 8.24
N ARG A 178 -11.70 23.03 9.16
CA ARG A 178 -12.26 23.65 10.37
C ARG A 178 -12.91 24.98 10.01
#